data_AF-A0A2S2R5C9-F1
#
_entry.id   AF-A0A2S2R5C9-F1
#
_cell.length_a   1.000
_cell.length_b   1.000
_cell.length_c   1.000
_cell.angle_alpha   90.00
_cell.angle_beta   90.00
_cell.angle_gamma   90.00
#
_symmetry.space_group_name_H-M   'P 1'
#
loop_
_entity.id
_entity.type
_entity.pdbx_description
1 polymer ?
#
loop_
_entity_poly.entity_id
_entity_poly.type
_entity_poly.pdbx_seq_one_letter_code
_entity_poly.pdbx_strand_id
1 'polypeptide(L)'
;MDDSCDGYNLTLSLPNDLDDEDNNNNKNVLTGRRIINVEYFLNSLQSIKHELFDCSIQNLVFKSEIQKGFFSEFHFECNLCRKKEVIFSEPPDIITSLSINAAIVTATVNTGQGFTNLEQFSSILDMPCMSNKTYQKFHQVLSKQTENTAWESIELAGKEEARLAVENGDINIDGIPMITVVADGAWSKRSYKRNYNASSGVACIVGYRTKKVLFIEVRNKYCSICRKACANNRDPPVHLCYKNWNGTSTAMEADIIVEGFRQSISMHNIIYHKLIGDGDSSVLKKIMLAKPYGNNLDVKKIECANHILRNYLNRLVDIATKRKSSSGSVVPVLLRTNLKEKD
;
A
#
# COMPACT_ATOMS: atom_id res chain seq x y z
N MET A 1 -18.72 18.15 -19.67
CA MET A 1 -17.72 19.23 -19.64
C MET A 1 -18.01 20.04 -18.41
N ASP A 2 -17.32 19.67 -17.35
CA ASP A 2 -16.95 20.47 -16.18
C ASP A 2 -16.20 19.47 -15.28
N ASP A 3 -14.94 19.25 -15.66
CA ASP A 3 -13.94 18.55 -14.87
C ASP A 3 -13.39 19.53 -13.83
N SER A 4 -14.05 19.66 -12.68
CA SER A 4 -13.43 20.26 -11.50
C SER A 4 -12.68 19.16 -10.75
N CYS A 5 -11.45 18.91 -11.18
CA CYS A 5 -10.49 18.14 -10.41
C CYS A 5 -10.03 19.01 -9.24
N ASP A 6 -10.78 18.99 -8.14
CA ASP A 6 -10.37 19.62 -6.89
C ASP A 6 -9.07 18.96 -6.41
N GLY A 7 -7.99 19.73 -6.48
CA GLY A 7 -6.67 19.34 -6.03
C GLY A 7 -6.68 19.11 -4.53
N TYR A 8 -6.67 17.84 -4.12
CA TYR A 8 -6.29 17.45 -2.78
C TYR A 8 -4.80 17.76 -2.59
N ASN A 9 -4.48 18.97 -2.13
CA ASN A 9 -3.18 19.28 -1.54
C ASN A 9 -3.10 18.59 -0.18
N LEU A 10 -2.79 17.30 -0.19
CA LEU A 10 -2.48 16.56 1.04
C LEU A 10 -1.00 16.79 1.38
N THR A 11 -0.74 17.66 2.35
CA THR A 11 0.60 17.83 2.91
C THR A 11 0.96 16.57 3.70
N LEU A 12 1.76 15.68 3.09
CA LEU A 12 2.48 14.66 3.83
C LEU A 12 3.50 15.38 4.73
N SER A 13 3.21 15.52 6.02
CA SER A 13 4.19 16.00 7.00
C SER A 13 4.85 14.79 7.67
N LEU A 14 5.99 14.33 7.13
CA LEU A 14 6.83 13.35 7.82
C LEU A 14 7.70 14.07 8.88
N PRO A 15 8.04 13.43 10.01
CA PRO A 15 8.96 13.99 10.98
C PRO A 15 10.29 14.33 10.30
N ASN A 16 10.71 15.59 10.40
CA ASN A 16 11.95 16.07 9.78
C ASN A 16 13.20 15.49 10.43
N ASP A 17 13.13 15.25 11.74
CA ASP A 17 14.28 14.84 12.53
C ASP A 17 13.96 13.57 13.30
N LEU A 18 14.32 12.43 12.71
CA LEU A 18 14.60 11.25 13.51
C LEU A 18 16.07 11.35 13.87
N ASP A 19 16.37 11.58 15.15
CA ASP A 19 17.73 11.61 15.68
C ASP A 19 18.52 10.39 15.14
N ASP A 20 19.42 10.68 14.21
CA ASP A 20 20.28 9.72 13.54
C ASP A 20 21.70 9.93 14.05
N GLU A 21 22.07 9.17 15.09
CA GLU A 21 23.46 8.93 15.47
C GLU A 21 24.15 7.90 14.55
N ASP A 22 23.83 7.84 13.25
CA ASP A 22 24.63 7.09 12.28
C ASP A 22 25.72 8.02 11.70
N ASN A 23 26.62 8.48 12.57
CA ASN A 23 27.83 9.20 12.17
C ASN A 23 28.78 8.25 11.46
N ASN A 24 28.65 8.13 10.14
CA ASN A 24 29.67 7.48 9.32
C ASN A 24 30.87 8.46 9.20
N ASN A 25 31.63 8.56 10.29
CA ASN A 25 32.85 9.36 10.37
C ASN A 25 33.91 8.77 9.43
N ASN A 26 33.98 9.23 8.18
CA ASN A 26 35.13 8.98 7.34
C ASN A 26 35.54 10.22 6.51
N LYS A 27 36.65 10.82 6.99
CA LYS A 27 37.74 11.51 6.27
C LYS A 27 37.35 12.52 5.18
N ASN A 28 37.46 13.82 5.53
CA ASN A 28 38.06 14.97 4.83
C ASN A 28 37.97 15.13 3.29
N VAL A 29 37.21 14.32 2.56
CA VAL A 29 37.23 14.31 1.10
C VAL A 29 35.81 14.47 0.57
N LEU A 30 35.50 15.70 0.16
CA LEU A 30 34.26 16.09 -0.50
C LEU A 30 34.22 15.46 -1.91
N THR A 31 33.87 14.18 -1.98
CA THR A 31 33.77 13.38 -3.21
C THR A 31 32.36 12.86 -3.45
N GLY A 32 32.10 12.48 -4.70
CA GLY A 32 30.80 12.04 -5.17
C GLY A 32 29.81 13.19 -5.37
N ARG A 33 28.55 12.83 -5.56
CA ARG A 33 27.43 13.73 -5.82
C ARG A 33 26.56 13.89 -4.57
N ARG A 34 25.93 15.05 -4.42
CA ARG A 34 24.94 15.33 -3.38
C ARG A 34 23.69 15.90 -4.00
N ILE A 35 22.56 15.66 -3.34
CA ILE A 35 21.29 16.30 -3.69
C ILE A 35 21.19 17.53 -2.80
N ILE A 36 20.94 18.69 -3.43
CA ILE A 36 20.80 19.96 -2.72
C ILE A 36 19.53 20.67 -3.15
N ASN A 37 18.92 21.42 -2.24
CA ASN A 37 18.00 22.48 -2.59
C ASN A 37 18.82 23.65 -3.14
N VAL A 38 18.79 23.83 -4.46
CA VAL A 38 19.66 24.79 -5.17
C VAL A 38 19.48 26.22 -4.66
N GLU A 39 18.24 26.67 -4.50
CA GLU A 39 17.95 28.03 -4.02
C GLU A 39 18.48 28.25 -2.60
N TYR A 40 18.11 27.36 -1.68
CA TYR A 40 18.56 27.44 -0.30
C TYR A 40 20.09 27.41 -0.20
N PHE A 41 20.73 26.44 -0.86
CA PHE A 41 22.17 26.24 -0.79
C PHE A 41 22.95 27.45 -1.30
N LEU A 42 22.54 28.02 -2.45
CA LEU A 42 23.17 29.22 -3.00
C LEU A 42 22.94 30.45 -2.11
N ASN A 43 21.74 30.61 -1.56
CA ASN A 43 21.44 31.71 -0.64
C ASN A 43 22.24 31.61 0.66
N SER A 44 22.37 30.40 1.24
CA SER A 44 23.20 30.16 2.43
C SER A 44 24.66 30.49 2.19
N LEU A 45 25.20 30.21 1.00
CA LEU A 45 26.56 30.59 0.62
C LEU A 45 26.72 32.12 0.50
N GLN A 46 25.74 32.80 -0.11
CA GLN A 46 25.75 34.26 -0.31
C GLN A 46 25.54 35.05 0.99
N SER A 47 24.84 34.47 1.97
CA SER A 47 24.59 35.13 3.26
C SER A 47 25.84 35.21 4.16
N ILE A 48 26.93 34.52 3.81
CA ILE A 48 28.14 34.49 4.64
C ILE A 48 28.89 35.82 4.50
N LYS A 49 28.86 36.61 5.57
CA LYS A 49 29.62 37.85 5.73
C LYS A 49 30.19 37.95 7.14
N HIS A 50 31.51 38.14 7.25
CA HIS A 50 32.18 38.30 8.55
C HIS A 50 32.68 39.73 8.72
N GLU A 51 32.01 40.52 9.58
CA GLU A 51 32.23 41.97 9.73
C GLU A 51 33.67 42.41 10.00
N LEU A 52 34.47 41.61 10.72
CA LEU A 52 35.83 41.99 11.14
C LEU A 52 36.85 42.10 9.98
N PHE A 53 36.64 41.35 8.90
CA PHE A 53 37.61 41.24 7.79
C PHE A 53 36.94 41.25 6.41
N ASP A 54 35.65 41.59 6.36
CA ASP A 54 34.81 41.54 5.15
C ASP A 54 34.93 40.19 4.40
N CYS A 55 34.98 39.09 5.16
CA CYS A 55 35.15 37.76 4.58
C CYS A 55 33.91 37.36 3.78
N SER A 56 34.15 36.70 2.65
CA SER A 56 33.12 36.09 1.79
C SER A 56 33.31 34.59 1.67
N ILE A 57 32.48 33.93 0.86
CA ILE A 57 32.61 32.52 0.47
C ILE A 57 34.03 32.15 0.02
N GLN A 58 34.78 33.07 -0.62
CA GLN A 58 36.14 32.80 -1.11
C GLN A 58 37.14 32.52 0.02
N ASN A 59 36.83 32.95 1.24
CA ASN A 59 37.69 32.74 2.41
C ASN A 59 37.37 31.44 3.16
N LEU A 60 36.32 30.72 2.77
CA LEU A 60 35.88 29.50 3.42
C LEU A 60 36.70 28.31 2.95
N VAL A 61 37.32 27.63 3.92
CA VAL A 61 38.02 26.37 3.69
C VAL A 61 37.16 25.24 4.24
N PHE A 62 36.78 24.31 3.38
CA PHE A 62 36.07 23.11 3.77
C PHE A 62 36.87 22.28 4.78
N LYS A 63 36.20 21.77 5.81
CA LYS A 63 36.83 20.96 6.87
C LYS A 63 36.28 19.55 6.89
N SER A 64 34.96 19.42 6.92
CA SER A 64 34.29 18.13 7.06
C SER A 64 32.88 18.21 6.55
N GLU A 65 32.34 17.03 6.22
CA GLU A 65 30.94 16.83 5.92
C GLU A 65 30.38 15.85 6.94
N ILE A 66 29.20 16.16 7.51
CA ILE A 66 28.41 15.20 8.28
C ILE A 66 27.26 14.74 7.37
N GLN A 67 27.22 13.44 7.07
CA GLN A 67 26.20 12.85 6.21
C GLN A 67 25.12 12.20 7.06
N LYS A 68 23.87 12.57 6.82
CA LYS A 68 22.67 11.98 7.44
C LYS A 68 21.78 11.43 6.33
N GLY A 69 22.15 10.26 5.81
CA GLY A 69 21.54 9.71 4.60
C GLY A 69 21.86 10.56 3.38
N PHE A 70 20.84 11.14 2.75
CA PHE A 70 20.99 12.04 1.61
C PHE A 70 21.10 13.52 2.00
N PHE A 71 20.90 13.83 3.29
CA PHE A 71 21.15 15.14 3.86
C PHE A 71 22.64 15.30 4.20
N SER A 72 23.18 16.51 4.03
CA SER A 72 24.59 16.80 4.30
C SER A 72 24.78 18.14 5.00
N GLU A 73 25.62 18.14 6.03
CA GLU A 73 26.11 19.33 6.73
C GLU A 73 27.55 19.59 6.30
N PHE A 74 27.79 20.71 5.64
CA PHE A 74 29.11 21.11 5.17
C PHE A 74 29.72 22.10 6.16
N HIS A 75 30.81 21.70 6.82
CA HIS A 75 31.50 22.53 7.79
C HIS A 75 32.69 23.23 7.15
N PHE A 76 32.71 24.55 7.29
CA PHE A 76 33.77 25.42 6.78
C PHE A 76 34.42 26.19 7.92
N GLU A 77 35.68 26.57 7.72
CA GLU A 77 36.40 27.52 8.56
C GLU A 77 36.96 28.64 7.68
N CYS A 78 36.71 29.89 8.06
CA CYS A 78 37.29 31.03 7.38
C CYS A 78 38.80 31.11 7.64
N ASN A 79 39.61 31.19 6.58
CA ASN A 79 41.07 31.27 6.70
C ASN A 79 41.59 32.62 7.26
N LEU A 80 40.78 33.69 7.20
CA LEU A 80 41.12 35.01 7.73
C LEU A 80 40.70 35.16 9.20
N CYS A 81 39.40 35.04 9.47
CA CYS A 81 38.83 35.38 10.78
C CYS A 81 38.62 34.16 11.69
N ARG A 82 38.87 32.94 11.20
CA ARG A 82 38.72 31.66 11.92
C ARG A 82 37.29 31.33 12.38
N LYS A 83 36.27 32.10 11.96
CA LYS A 83 34.86 31.75 12.17
C LYS A 83 34.52 30.45 11.46
N LYS A 84 33.68 29.64 12.10
CA LYS A 84 33.15 28.39 11.56
C LYS A 84 31.77 28.66 10.96
N GLU A 85 31.53 28.12 9.78
CA GLU A 85 30.24 28.19 9.09
C GLU A 85 29.75 26.77 8.82
N VAL A 86 28.44 26.57 8.90
CA VAL A 86 27.78 25.32 8.56
C VAL A 86 26.74 25.61 7.50
N ILE A 87 26.80 24.89 6.39
CA ILE A 87 25.87 25.01 5.28
C ILE A 87 25.19 23.66 5.11
N PHE A 88 23.87 23.65 4.99
CA PHE A 88 23.08 22.44 4.86
C PHE A 88 22.71 22.20 3.39
N SER A 89 22.59 20.93 2.98
CA SER A 89 22.13 20.57 1.62
C SER A 89 20.69 21.01 1.34
N GLU A 90 19.87 21.11 2.38
CA GLU A 90 18.50 21.63 2.36
C GLU A 90 18.21 22.35 3.70
N PRO A 91 17.16 23.17 3.80
CA PRO A 91 16.80 23.80 5.06
C PRO A 91 16.54 22.73 6.15
N PRO A 92 17.16 22.84 7.34
CA PRO A 92 17.00 21.85 8.41
C PRO A 92 15.56 21.82 8.94
N ASP A 93 14.93 22.98 9.06
CA ASP A 93 13.57 23.13 9.56
C ASP A 93 12.54 23.20 8.40
N ILE A 94 12.52 22.20 7.52
CA ILE A 94 11.56 22.15 6.40
C ILE A 94 10.13 21.92 6.94
N ILE A 95 9.32 22.98 7.06
CA ILE A 95 7.92 22.84 7.53
C ILE A 95 6.96 22.54 6.36
N THR A 96 7.29 23.01 5.16
CA THR A 96 6.37 23.05 4.01
C THR A 96 6.50 21.89 3.04
N SER A 97 7.50 21.02 3.20
CA SER A 97 7.77 19.92 2.28
C SER A 97 8.35 18.70 3.01
N LEU A 98 8.59 17.61 2.29
CA LEU A 98 9.28 16.44 2.84
C LEU A 98 10.79 16.72 2.89
N SER A 99 11.45 16.36 4.00
CA SER A 99 12.92 16.29 4.02
C SER A 99 13.44 15.34 2.93
N ILE A 100 14.68 15.53 2.47
CA ILE A 100 15.23 14.73 1.35
C ILE A 100 15.19 13.23 1.62
N ASN A 101 15.46 12.82 2.87
CA ASN A 101 15.41 11.42 3.28
C ASN A 101 13.98 10.88 3.20
N ALA A 102 13.01 11.63 3.71
CA ALA A 102 11.60 11.28 3.65
C ALA A 102 11.08 11.21 2.21
N ALA A 103 11.47 12.18 1.37
CA ALA A 103 11.11 12.25 -0.04
C ALA A 103 11.66 11.05 -0.82
N ILE A 104 12.93 10.69 -0.62
CA ILE A 104 13.56 9.55 -1.30
C ILE A 104 12.92 8.23 -0.88
N VAL A 105 12.66 8.03 0.41
CA VAL A 105 11.97 6.81 0.88
C VAL A 105 10.57 6.74 0.31
N THR A 106 9.84 7.86 0.28
CA THR A 106 8.51 7.95 -0.33
C THR A 106 8.53 7.62 -1.83
N ALA A 107 9.48 8.16 -2.58
CA ALA A 107 9.66 7.86 -4.00
C ALA A 107 10.02 6.39 -4.24
N THR A 108 10.89 5.83 -3.41
CA THR A 108 11.30 4.41 -3.48
C THR A 108 10.10 3.49 -3.28
N VAL A 109 9.28 3.74 -2.26
CA VAL A 109 8.08 2.94 -1.96
C VAL A 109 7.03 3.06 -3.07
N ASN A 110 6.74 4.28 -3.53
CA ASN A 110 5.73 4.52 -4.56
C ASN A 110 6.11 3.96 -5.93
N THR A 111 7.40 3.71 -6.18
CA THR A 111 7.88 3.03 -7.39
C THR A 111 8.00 1.51 -7.23
N GLY A 112 7.54 0.96 -6.09
CA GLY A 112 7.56 -0.48 -5.82
C GLY A 112 8.95 -1.03 -5.52
N GLN A 113 9.89 -0.17 -5.13
CA GLN A 113 11.28 -0.52 -4.84
C GLN A 113 11.52 -0.69 -3.33
N GLY A 114 12.63 -1.36 -2.98
CA GLY A 114 13.08 -1.50 -1.60
C GLY A 114 14.46 -0.90 -1.35
N PHE A 115 14.94 -1.00 -0.11
CA PHE A 115 16.25 -0.48 0.30
C PHE A 115 17.41 -0.88 -0.63
N THR A 116 17.48 -2.16 -1.04
CA THR A 116 18.54 -2.65 -1.93
C THR A 116 18.54 -1.94 -3.29
N ASN A 117 17.36 -1.62 -3.83
CA ASN A 117 17.26 -0.86 -5.08
C ASN A 117 17.73 0.59 -4.88
N LEU A 118 17.37 1.21 -3.77
CA LEU A 118 17.82 2.56 -3.40
C LEU A 118 19.35 2.61 -3.25
N GLU A 119 19.94 1.64 -2.54
CA GLU A 119 21.39 1.53 -2.34
C GLU A 119 22.12 1.38 -3.69
N GLN A 120 21.59 0.53 -4.58
CA GLN A 120 22.13 0.36 -5.92
C GLN A 120 22.02 1.65 -6.76
N PHE A 121 20.86 2.32 -6.70
CA PHE A 121 20.61 3.58 -7.39
C PHE A 121 21.62 4.66 -6.96
N SER A 122 21.81 4.84 -5.64
CA SER A 122 22.79 5.80 -5.11
C SER A 122 24.21 5.45 -5.50
N SER A 123 24.57 4.16 -5.43
CA SER A 123 25.91 3.69 -5.80
C SER A 123 26.25 3.97 -7.27
N ILE A 124 25.30 3.74 -8.20
CA ILE A 124 25.48 4.03 -9.63
C ILE A 124 25.70 5.53 -9.88
N LEU A 125 25.04 6.38 -9.09
CA LEU A 125 25.14 7.82 -9.20
C LEU A 125 26.30 8.44 -8.41
N ASP A 126 27.11 7.61 -7.73
CA ASP A 126 28.18 8.06 -6.83
C ASP A 126 27.64 9.02 -5.74
N MET A 127 26.47 8.68 -5.18
CA MET A 127 25.82 9.41 -4.09
C MET A 127 25.86 8.60 -2.79
N PRO A 128 25.99 9.26 -1.62
CA PRO A 128 25.82 8.59 -0.35
C PRO A 128 24.39 8.09 -0.22
N CYS A 129 24.23 6.99 0.51
CA CYS A 129 22.93 6.40 0.80
C CYS A 129 22.73 6.36 2.31
N MET A 130 21.48 6.50 2.75
CA MET A 130 21.10 6.21 4.13
C MET A 130 21.36 4.75 4.49
N SER A 131 21.56 4.48 5.78
CA SER A 131 21.65 3.11 6.28
C SER A 131 20.29 2.41 6.16
N ASN A 132 20.29 1.08 6.11
CA ASN A 132 19.02 0.33 6.13
C ASN A 132 18.22 0.64 7.42
N LYS A 133 18.89 0.91 8.54
CA LYS A 133 18.23 1.28 9.79
C LYS A 133 17.45 2.59 9.63
N THR A 134 18.08 3.64 9.11
CA THR A 134 17.42 4.91 8.80
C THR A 134 16.30 4.72 7.79
N TYR A 135 16.53 3.97 6.71
CA TYR A 135 15.49 3.65 5.73
C TYR A 135 14.26 3.01 6.38
N GLN A 136 14.45 1.99 7.23
CA GLN A 136 13.34 1.31 7.91
C GLN A 136 12.58 2.25 8.84
N LYS A 137 13.26 3.18 9.53
CA LYS A 137 12.59 4.19 10.35
C LYS A 137 11.65 5.06 9.51
N PHE A 138 12.16 5.69 8.45
CA PHE A 138 11.34 6.51 7.54
C PHE A 138 10.22 5.71 6.88
N HIS A 139 10.52 4.48 6.44
CA HIS A 139 9.54 3.58 5.84
C HIS A 139 8.40 3.24 6.81
N GLN A 140 8.69 3.02 8.09
CA GLN A 140 7.67 2.76 9.11
C GLN A 140 6.76 3.97 9.32
N VAL A 141 7.33 5.17 9.41
CA VAL A 141 6.53 6.39 9.57
C VAL A 141 5.64 6.62 8.34
N LEU A 142 6.22 6.53 7.14
CA LEU A 142 5.48 6.64 5.88
C LEU A 142 4.37 5.59 5.79
N SER A 143 4.65 4.34 6.14
CA SER A 143 3.67 3.26 6.13
C SER A 143 2.51 3.56 7.07
N LYS A 144 2.79 4.11 8.27
CA LYS A 144 1.74 4.45 9.24
C LYS A 144 0.88 5.61 8.77
N GLN A 145 1.48 6.63 8.18
CA GLN A 145 0.75 7.76 7.61
C GLN A 145 -0.12 7.31 6.43
N THR A 146 0.44 6.51 5.53
CA THR A 146 -0.28 5.95 4.38
C THR A 146 -1.48 5.12 4.83
N GLU A 147 -1.30 4.29 5.87
CA GLU A 147 -2.39 3.52 6.48
C GLU A 147 -3.50 4.44 7.03
N ASN A 148 -3.13 5.46 7.81
CA ASN A 148 -4.10 6.39 8.39
C ASN A 148 -4.88 7.14 7.30
N THR A 149 -4.19 7.68 6.29
CA THR A 149 -4.83 8.37 5.15
C THR A 149 -5.74 7.43 4.36
N ALA A 150 -5.33 6.17 4.17
CA ALA A 150 -6.18 5.18 3.52
C ALA A 150 -7.46 4.92 4.32
N TRP A 151 -7.37 4.80 5.64
CA TRP A 151 -8.55 4.62 6.51
C TRP A 151 -9.48 5.83 6.53
N GLU A 152 -8.94 7.04 6.59
CA GLU A 152 -9.73 8.28 6.48
C GLU A 152 -10.48 8.34 5.14
N SER A 153 -9.80 7.98 4.04
CA SER A 153 -10.43 7.91 2.72
C SER A 153 -11.56 6.87 2.65
N ILE A 154 -11.35 5.70 3.26
CA ILE A 154 -12.36 4.63 3.36
C ILE A 154 -13.57 5.07 4.19
N GLU A 155 -13.37 5.78 5.31
CA GLU A 155 -14.45 6.32 6.13
C GLU A 155 -15.28 7.36 5.36
N LEU A 156 -14.62 8.27 4.65
CA LEU A 156 -15.29 9.27 3.80
C LEU A 156 -16.06 8.60 2.65
N ALA A 157 -15.51 7.54 2.05
CA ALA A 157 -16.19 6.75 1.03
C ALA A 157 -17.46 6.08 1.59
N GLY A 158 -17.40 5.55 2.81
CA GLY A 158 -18.55 5.01 3.52
C GLY A 158 -19.64 6.07 3.73
N LYS A 159 -19.29 7.22 4.31
CA LYS A 159 -20.23 8.33 4.53
C LYS A 159 -20.95 8.77 3.24
N GLU A 160 -20.22 8.81 2.12
CA GLU A 160 -20.79 9.18 0.84
C GLU A 160 -21.77 8.12 0.29
N GLU A 161 -21.44 6.82 0.38
CA GLU A 161 -22.38 5.74 0.03
C GLU A 161 -23.63 5.75 0.92
N ALA A 162 -23.47 5.99 2.23
CA ALA A 162 -24.59 6.12 3.17
C ALA A 162 -25.53 7.26 2.77
N ARG A 163 -24.98 8.46 2.53
CA ARG A 163 -25.75 9.65 2.12
C ARG A 163 -26.57 9.37 0.86
N LEU A 164 -25.90 8.82 -0.16
CA LEU A 164 -26.53 8.50 -1.45
C LEU A 164 -27.64 7.45 -1.33
N ALA A 165 -27.50 6.48 -0.44
CA ALA A 165 -28.53 5.47 -0.18
C ALA A 165 -29.75 6.06 0.55
N VAL A 166 -29.55 6.96 1.52
CA VAL A 166 -30.66 7.68 2.19
C VAL A 166 -31.43 8.53 1.17
N GLU A 167 -30.75 9.26 0.30
CA GLU A 167 -31.37 10.09 -0.74
C GLU A 167 -32.21 9.29 -1.73
N ASN A 168 -31.83 8.04 -1.98
CA ASN A 168 -32.60 7.13 -2.83
C ASN A 168 -33.74 6.40 -2.10
N GLY A 169 -33.83 6.52 -0.77
CA GLY A 169 -34.75 5.71 0.04
C GLY A 169 -34.32 4.24 0.19
N ASP A 170 -33.07 3.91 -0.10
CA ASP A 170 -32.48 2.58 0.06
C ASP A 170 -32.09 2.33 1.53
N ILE A 171 -33.08 2.32 2.42
CA ILE A 171 -32.91 2.15 3.87
C ILE A 171 -33.65 0.92 4.39
N ASN A 172 -33.14 0.31 5.47
CA ASN A 172 -33.85 -0.75 6.18
C ASN A 172 -34.96 -0.19 7.09
N ILE A 173 -35.68 -1.08 7.78
CA ILE A 173 -36.74 -0.72 8.76
C ILE A 173 -36.25 0.16 9.92
N ASP A 174 -34.97 0.09 10.27
CA ASP A 174 -34.33 0.86 11.34
C ASP A 174 -33.71 2.17 10.84
N GLY A 175 -33.88 2.50 9.55
CA GLY A 175 -33.30 3.69 8.92
C GLY A 175 -31.82 3.56 8.54
N ILE A 176 -31.23 2.37 8.60
CA ILE A 176 -29.84 2.12 8.22
C ILE A 176 -29.74 2.00 6.69
N PRO A 177 -28.83 2.75 6.04
CA PRO A 177 -28.59 2.65 4.61
C PRO A 177 -28.19 1.25 4.16
N MET A 178 -28.78 0.79 3.05
CA MET A 178 -28.51 -0.50 2.44
C MET A 178 -27.88 -0.31 1.06
N ILE A 179 -26.64 -0.77 0.89
CA ILE A 179 -25.91 -0.58 -0.38
C ILE A 179 -25.54 -1.89 -1.07
N THR A 180 -25.31 -1.78 -2.38
CA THR A 180 -24.67 -2.82 -3.17
C THR A 180 -23.16 -2.62 -3.15
N VAL A 181 -22.42 -3.70 -2.94
CA VAL A 181 -20.95 -3.68 -2.95
C VAL A 181 -20.40 -4.66 -3.97
N VAL A 182 -19.20 -4.36 -4.47
CA VAL A 182 -18.37 -5.28 -5.25
C VAL A 182 -17.25 -5.75 -4.35
N ALA A 183 -16.91 -7.03 -4.34
CA ALA A 183 -15.74 -7.52 -3.63
C ALA A 183 -14.91 -8.46 -4.49
N ASP A 184 -13.60 -8.37 -4.33
CA ASP A 184 -12.62 -9.23 -5.02
C ASP A 184 -11.36 -9.39 -4.18
N GLY A 185 -10.59 -10.44 -4.48
CA GLY A 185 -9.33 -10.78 -3.84
C GLY A 185 -8.16 -10.88 -4.82
N ALA A 186 -6.97 -10.50 -4.33
CA ALA A 186 -5.73 -10.71 -5.04
C ALA A 186 -4.74 -11.49 -4.17
N TRP A 187 -3.85 -12.24 -4.83
CA TRP A 187 -2.83 -13.04 -4.16
C TRP A 187 -1.44 -12.63 -4.62
N SER A 188 -0.48 -12.68 -3.70
CA SER A 188 0.94 -12.37 -4.00
C SER A 188 1.59 -13.34 -4.99
N LYS A 189 0.90 -14.44 -5.30
CA LYS A 189 1.29 -15.40 -6.32
C LYS A 189 0.07 -15.82 -7.12
N ARG A 190 0.21 -15.83 -8.45
CA ARG A 190 -0.81 -16.35 -9.34
C ARG A 190 -1.11 -17.81 -9.02
N SER A 191 -2.38 -18.09 -8.69
CA SER A 191 -2.86 -19.45 -8.51
C SER A 191 -3.09 -20.08 -9.89
N TYR A 192 -2.53 -21.28 -10.09
CA TYR A 192 -2.85 -22.13 -11.26
C TYR A 192 -3.76 -23.27 -10.79
N LYS A 193 -4.51 -23.92 -11.69
CA LYS A 193 -5.51 -24.99 -11.39
C LYS A 193 -5.05 -26.07 -10.38
N ARG A 194 -3.75 -26.22 -10.12
CA ARG A 194 -3.15 -27.18 -9.18
C ARG A 194 -2.32 -26.56 -8.05
N ASN A 195 -2.16 -25.23 -7.99
CA ASN A 195 -1.25 -24.58 -7.05
C ASN A 195 -1.90 -23.35 -6.40
N TYR A 196 -2.39 -23.54 -5.18
CA TYR A 196 -3.04 -22.52 -4.36
C TYR A 196 -2.22 -22.27 -3.08
N ASN A 197 -0.96 -21.85 -3.26
CA ASN A 197 0.01 -21.76 -2.17
C ASN A 197 0.58 -20.35 -1.95
N ALA A 198 -0.17 -19.30 -2.34
CA ALA A 198 0.21 -17.93 -2.07
C ALA A 198 0.38 -17.68 -0.56
N SER A 199 1.49 -17.04 -0.19
CA SER A 199 1.78 -16.72 1.21
C SER A 199 0.96 -15.55 1.73
N SER A 200 0.51 -14.67 0.83
CA SER A 200 -0.30 -13.50 1.19
C SER A 200 -1.46 -13.34 0.22
N GLY A 201 -2.57 -12.82 0.73
CA GLY A 201 -3.74 -12.41 -0.02
C GLY A 201 -4.27 -11.11 0.54
N VAL A 202 -4.81 -10.27 -0.34
CA VAL A 202 -5.53 -9.05 -0.02
C VAL A 202 -6.93 -9.18 -0.61
N ALA A 203 -7.93 -8.62 0.03
CA ALA A 203 -9.24 -8.47 -0.57
C ALA A 203 -9.83 -7.13 -0.16
N CYS A 204 -10.68 -6.60 -1.03
CA CYS A 204 -11.31 -5.32 -0.83
C CYS A 204 -12.82 -5.40 -1.10
N ILE A 205 -13.55 -4.52 -0.43
CA ILE A 205 -14.96 -4.24 -0.68
C ILE A 205 -15.03 -2.82 -1.24
N VAL A 206 -15.74 -2.65 -2.34
CA VAL A 206 -15.88 -1.40 -3.07
C VAL A 206 -17.36 -1.05 -3.19
N GLY A 207 -17.71 0.20 -2.91
CA GLY A 207 -19.07 0.71 -3.07
C GLY A 207 -19.47 0.66 -4.56
N TYR A 208 -20.60 0.04 -4.87
CA TYR A 208 -21.01 -0.11 -6.27
C TYR A 208 -21.35 1.22 -6.91
N ARG A 209 -21.86 2.21 -6.16
CA ARG A 209 -22.30 3.48 -6.73
C ARG A 209 -21.14 4.45 -6.89
N THR A 210 -20.36 4.65 -5.83
CA THR A 210 -19.24 5.59 -5.77
C THR A 210 -17.96 5.03 -6.40
N LYS A 211 -17.84 3.71 -6.52
CA LYS A 211 -16.62 3.00 -6.96
C LYS A 211 -15.41 3.21 -6.03
N LYS A 212 -15.66 3.62 -4.78
CA LYS A 212 -14.62 3.87 -3.77
C LYS A 212 -14.48 2.66 -2.84
N VAL A 213 -13.28 2.47 -2.30
CA VAL A 213 -12.97 1.38 -1.37
C VAL A 213 -13.68 1.64 -0.04
N LEU A 214 -14.38 0.64 0.47
CA LEU A 214 -15.10 0.66 1.74
C LEU A 214 -14.45 -0.24 2.80
N PHE A 215 -13.62 -1.18 2.36
CA PHE A 215 -12.88 -2.07 3.25
C PHE A 215 -11.70 -2.68 2.49
N ILE A 216 -10.56 -2.83 3.15
CA ILE A 216 -9.40 -3.56 2.62
C ILE A 216 -8.66 -4.21 3.77
N GLU A 217 -8.25 -5.45 3.60
CA GLU A 217 -7.47 -6.16 4.60
C GLU A 217 -6.52 -7.17 3.96
N VAL A 218 -5.47 -7.53 4.70
CA VAL A 218 -4.41 -8.44 4.24
C VAL A 218 -4.30 -9.65 5.15
N ARG A 219 -4.24 -10.83 4.55
CA ARG A 219 -3.92 -12.09 5.23
C ARG A 219 -2.57 -12.59 4.78
N ASN A 220 -1.66 -12.80 5.73
CA ASN A 220 -0.29 -13.19 5.47
C ASN A 220 0.13 -14.37 6.35
N LYS A 221 0.69 -15.41 5.72
CA LYS A 221 1.18 -16.65 6.33
C LYS A 221 2.67 -16.62 6.62
N TYR A 222 3.37 -15.62 6.10
CA TYR A 222 4.83 -15.60 6.05
C TYR A 222 5.40 -14.38 6.77
N CYS A 223 6.37 -14.64 7.65
CA CYS A 223 7.26 -13.65 8.21
C CYS A 223 8.69 -14.19 8.10
N SER A 224 9.58 -13.43 7.47
CA SER A 224 10.98 -13.83 7.25
C SER A 224 11.74 -13.99 8.57
N ILE A 225 11.49 -13.10 9.55
CA ILE A 225 12.11 -13.13 10.87
C ILE A 225 11.69 -14.41 11.61
N CYS A 226 10.38 -14.69 11.69
CA CYS A 226 9.86 -15.93 12.28
C CYS A 226 10.39 -17.19 11.56
N ARG A 227 10.43 -17.17 10.23
CA ARG A 227 10.91 -18.31 9.43
C ARG A 227 12.38 -18.59 9.71
N LYS A 228 13.22 -17.56 9.80
CA LYS A 228 14.64 -17.68 10.09
C LYS A 228 14.90 -18.17 11.53
N ALA A 229 14.14 -17.66 12.50
CA ALA A 229 14.25 -18.11 13.89
C ALA A 229 13.88 -19.60 14.03
N CYS A 230 12.75 -20.00 13.43
CA CYS A 230 12.30 -21.39 13.39
C CYS A 230 13.32 -22.31 12.69
N ALA A 231 13.89 -21.89 11.56
CA ALA A 231 14.93 -22.67 10.85
C ALA A 231 16.20 -22.89 11.69
N ASN A 232 16.48 -21.99 12.63
CA ASN A 232 17.62 -22.08 13.54
C ASN A 232 17.26 -22.68 14.91
N ASN A 233 16.04 -23.21 15.09
CA ASN A 233 15.53 -23.71 16.37
C ASN A 233 15.66 -22.68 17.52
N ARG A 234 15.33 -21.41 17.23
CA ARG A 234 15.32 -20.32 18.22
C ARG A 234 13.99 -19.60 18.20
N ASP A 235 13.66 -18.95 19.31
CA ASP A 235 12.54 -18.03 19.36
C ASP A 235 12.82 -16.78 18.52
N PRO A 236 11.80 -16.26 17.82
CA PRO A 236 11.97 -15.03 17.05
C PRO A 236 12.24 -13.86 18.00
N PRO A 237 13.17 -12.95 17.64
CA PRO A 237 13.33 -11.71 18.38
C PRO A 237 12.03 -10.90 18.35
N VAL A 238 11.85 -9.99 19.31
CA VAL A 238 10.72 -9.05 19.31
C VAL A 238 10.76 -8.23 18.02
N HIS A 239 9.68 -8.29 17.25
CA HIS A 239 9.53 -7.56 15.99
C HIS A 239 8.06 -7.35 15.66
N LEU A 240 7.79 -6.41 14.76
CA LEU A 240 6.48 -6.23 14.16
C LEU A 240 6.20 -7.38 13.18
N CYS A 241 5.38 -8.35 13.61
CA CYS A 241 5.07 -9.54 12.84
C CYS A 241 3.78 -9.36 12.05
N TYR A 242 3.90 -9.30 10.72
CA TYR A 242 2.73 -9.23 9.82
C TYR A 242 2.10 -10.60 9.53
N LYS A 243 2.53 -11.68 10.18
CA LYS A 243 1.90 -13.01 10.00
C LYS A 243 0.62 -13.06 10.83
N ASN A 244 -0.53 -13.05 10.17
CA ASN A 244 -1.86 -13.05 10.79
C ASN A 244 -2.77 -14.18 10.26
N TRP A 245 -2.28 -15.06 9.39
CA TRP A 245 -3.09 -16.11 8.77
C TRP A 245 -2.47 -17.50 8.87
N ASN A 246 -3.26 -18.48 9.32
CA ASN A 246 -2.86 -19.89 9.40
C ASN A 246 -3.70 -20.81 8.48
N GLY A 247 -4.79 -20.31 7.89
CA GLY A 247 -5.67 -21.07 6.99
C GLY A 247 -5.10 -21.30 5.59
N THR A 248 -5.91 -21.85 4.68
CA THR A 248 -5.51 -22.04 3.27
C THR A 248 -5.43 -20.71 2.52
N SER A 249 -4.65 -20.64 1.44
CA SER A 249 -4.56 -19.42 0.63
C SER A 249 -5.90 -19.08 -0.03
N THR A 250 -6.67 -20.09 -0.46
CA THR A 250 -7.99 -19.90 -1.06
C THR A 250 -9.04 -19.37 -0.08
N ALA A 251 -8.82 -19.52 1.23
CA ALA A 251 -9.77 -19.08 2.24
C ALA A 251 -9.56 -17.62 2.69
N MET A 252 -8.46 -16.98 2.29
CA MET A 252 -8.09 -15.62 2.69
C MET A 252 -9.13 -14.58 2.24
N GLU A 253 -9.50 -14.60 0.96
CA GLU A 253 -10.48 -13.66 0.39
C GLU A 253 -11.81 -13.72 1.15
N ALA A 254 -12.38 -14.93 1.27
CA ALA A 254 -13.66 -15.11 1.96
C ALA A 254 -13.59 -14.77 3.46
N ASP A 255 -12.42 -14.88 4.09
CA ASP A 255 -12.23 -14.46 5.48
C ASP A 255 -12.21 -12.93 5.62
N ILE A 256 -11.45 -12.26 4.76
CA ILE A 256 -11.36 -10.79 4.70
C ILE A 256 -12.73 -10.17 4.37
N ILE A 257 -13.43 -10.68 3.36
CA ILE A 257 -14.74 -10.13 2.98
C ILE A 257 -15.74 -10.30 4.13
N VAL A 258 -15.78 -11.45 4.79
CA VAL A 258 -16.67 -11.65 5.94
C VAL A 258 -16.36 -10.69 7.08
N GLU A 259 -15.08 -10.40 7.33
CA GLU A 259 -14.69 -9.37 8.29
C GLU A 259 -15.20 -7.99 7.89
N GLY A 260 -15.02 -7.58 6.63
CA GLY A 260 -15.53 -6.30 6.13
C GLY A 260 -17.06 -6.18 6.24
N PHE A 261 -17.79 -7.27 6.02
CA PHE A 261 -19.24 -7.31 6.23
C PHE A 261 -19.63 -7.15 7.71
N ARG A 262 -18.85 -7.72 8.64
CA ARG A 262 -19.09 -7.57 10.09
C ARG A 262 -18.80 -6.14 10.58
N GLN A 263 -17.80 -5.50 9.99
CA GLN A 263 -17.37 -4.16 10.40
C GLN A 263 -18.18 -3.04 9.73
N SER A 264 -19.01 -3.32 8.71
CA SER A 264 -19.67 -2.28 7.92
C SER A 264 -20.55 -1.33 8.73
N ILE A 265 -21.25 -1.85 9.75
CA ILE A 265 -22.10 -1.03 10.64
C ILE A 265 -21.22 -0.18 11.56
N SER A 266 -20.21 -0.76 12.19
CA SER A 266 -19.34 -0.01 13.12
C SER A 266 -18.48 1.04 12.42
N MET A 267 -18.03 0.76 11.19
CA MET A 267 -17.18 1.67 10.42
C MET A 267 -17.96 2.78 9.74
N HIS A 268 -19.09 2.42 9.11
CA HIS A 268 -19.76 3.31 8.16
C HIS A 268 -21.24 3.55 8.48
N ASN A 269 -21.81 2.80 9.44
CA ASN A 269 -23.24 2.72 9.69
C ASN A 269 -24.04 2.29 8.44
N ILE A 270 -23.57 1.27 7.71
CA ILE A 270 -24.18 0.78 6.46
C ILE A 270 -24.31 -0.75 6.47
N ILE A 271 -25.34 -1.26 5.80
CA ILE A 271 -25.56 -2.69 5.52
C ILE A 271 -25.22 -2.99 4.06
N TYR A 272 -24.36 -3.98 3.84
CA TYR A 272 -24.06 -4.53 2.51
C TYR A 272 -25.09 -5.62 2.16
N HIS A 273 -26.22 -5.23 1.57
CA HIS A 273 -27.32 -6.17 1.33
C HIS A 273 -27.22 -6.93 -0.01
N LYS A 274 -26.41 -6.42 -0.94
CA LYS A 274 -26.11 -7.08 -2.22
C LYS A 274 -24.60 -7.14 -2.42
N LEU A 275 -24.10 -8.33 -2.78
CA LEU A 275 -22.70 -8.57 -3.12
C LEU A 275 -22.60 -8.92 -4.60
N ILE A 276 -21.90 -8.07 -5.36
CA ILE A 276 -21.43 -8.39 -6.71
C ILE A 276 -20.04 -9.02 -6.58
N GLY A 277 -19.86 -10.18 -7.19
CA GLY A 277 -18.57 -10.85 -7.16
C GLY A 277 -18.45 -11.94 -8.20
N ASP A 278 -17.30 -12.61 -8.16
CA ASP A 278 -17.00 -13.72 -9.03
C ASP A 278 -17.87 -14.95 -8.74
N GLY A 279 -17.84 -15.89 -9.68
CA GLY A 279 -18.62 -17.13 -9.65
C GLY A 279 -18.31 -18.07 -8.47
N ASP A 280 -17.43 -17.72 -7.54
CA ASP A 280 -17.15 -18.55 -6.37
C ASP A 280 -18.29 -18.41 -5.33
N SER A 281 -18.79 -19.56 -4.90
CA SER A 281 -19.84 -19.66 -3.88
C SER A 281 -19.28 -19.59 -2.46
N SER A 282 -17.96 -19.72 -2.29
CA SER A 282 -17.31 -19.81 -0.97
C SER A 282 -17.51 -18.56 -0.12
N VAL A 283 -17.40 -17.37 -0.71
CA VAL A 283 -17.58 -16.07 -0.04
C VAL A 283 -19.01 -15.93 0.49
N LEU A 284 -20.01 -16.07 -0.39
CA LEU A 284 -21.41 -15.95 0.00
C LEU A 284 -21.78 -16.96 1.08
N LYS A 285 -21.35 -18.22 0.94
CA LYS A 285 -21.61 -19.25 1.96
C LYS A 285 -21.09 -18.84 3.32
N LYS A 286 -19.87 -18.30 3.41
CA LYS A 286 -19.32 -17.83 4.69
C LYS A 286 -20.06 -16.61 5.23
N ILE A 287 -20.50 -15.67 4.38
CA ILE A 287 -21.31 -14.52 4.79
C ILE A 287 -22.63 -14.98 5.40
N MET A 288 -23.34 -15.91 4.73
CA MET A 288 -24.60 -16.48 5.23
C MET A 288 -24.44 -17.17 6.59
N LEU A 289 -23.30 -17.87 6.80
CA LEU A 289 -23.00 -18.51 8.08
C LEU A 289 -22.63 -17.49 9.16
N ALA A 290 -21.92 -16.42 8.78
CA ALA A 290 -21.48 -15.39 9.71
C ALA A 290 -22.62 -14.49 10.19
N LYS A 291 -23.71 -14.38 9.42
CA LYS A 291 -24.90 -13.56 9.71
C LYS A 291 -24.54 -12.17 10.25
N PRO A 292 -23.76 -11.37 9.49
CA PRO A 292 -23.26 -10.07 9.96
C PRO A 292 -24.37 -9.09 10.35
N TYR A 293 -25.58 -9.28 9.81
CA TYR A 293 -26.75 -8.42 10.03
C TYR A 293 -27.89 -9.15 10.77
N GLY A 294 -27.57 -10.24 11.47
CA GLY A 294 -28.55 -11.06 12.19
C GLY A 294 -29.34 -12.02 11.29
N ASN A 295 -30.43 -12.58 11.81
CA ASN A 295 -31.25 -13.58 11.12
C ASN A 295 -32.27 -12.99 10.13
N ASN A 296 -32.46 -11.67 10.16
CA ASN A 296 -33.56 -11.02 9.45
C ASN A 296 -33.16 -10.50 8.07
N LEU A 297 -31.87 -10.58 7.70
CA LEU A 297 -31.36 -10.04 6.45
C LEU A 297 -30.35 -11.00 5.82
N ASP A 298 -30.74 -11.60 4.70
CA ASP A 298 -29.86 -12.39 3.86
C ASP A 298 -29.24 -11.54 2.74
N VAL A 299 -27.91 -11.59 2.63
CA VAL A 299 -27.15 -10.90 1.57
C VAL A 299 -27.43 -11.57 0.22
N LYS A 300 -27.85 -10.78 -0.76
CA LYS A 300 -28.12 -11.26 -2.12
C LYS A 300 -26.85 -11.22 -2.96
N LYS A 301 -26.49 -12.34 -3.58
CA LYS A 301 -25.38 -12.37 -4.54
C LYS A 301 -25.86 -12.00 -5.94
N ILE A 302 -25.07 -11.16 -6.61
CA ILE A 302 -25.20 -10.82 -8.02
C ILE A 302 -23.93 -11.35 -8.70
N GLU A 303 -24.11 -12.28 -9.64
CA GLU A 303 -23.00 -12.93 -10.32
C GLU A 303 -22.45 -12.06 -11.45
N CYS A 304 -21.13 -12.07 -11.63
CA CYS A 304 -20.48 -11.42 -12.77
C CYS A 304 -20.89 -12.08 -14.10
N ALA A 305 -21.39 -11.29 -15.06
CA ALA A 305 -21.87 -11.78 -16.35
C ALA A 305 -20.79 -12.55 -17.14
N ASN A 306 -19.55 -12.07 -17.13
CA ASN A 306 -18.42 -12.75 -17.76
C ASN A 306 -18.16 -14.12 -17.14
N HIS A 307 -18.29 -14.21 -15.81
CA HIS A 307 -18.15 -15.46 -15.08
C HIS A 307 -19.28 -16.44 -15.39
N ILE A 308 -20.52 -15.96 -15.44
CA ILE A 308 -21.68 -16.77 -15.85
C ILE A 308 -21.48 -17.31 -17.26
N LEU A 309 -21.13 -16.44 -18.22
CA LEU A 309 -20.93 -16.82 -19.61
C LEU A 309 -19.80 -17.84 -19.75
N ARG A 310 -18.64 -17.60 -19.11
CA ARG A 310 -17.51 -18.53 -19.11
C ARG A 310 -17.90 -19.88 -18.52
N ASN A 311 -18.63 -19.89 -17.40
CA ASN A 311 -19.09 -21.12 -16.77
C ASN A 311 -20.07 -21.88 -17.66
N TYR A 312 -21.01 -21.17 -18.29
CA TYR A 312 -21.96 -21.73 -19.24
C TYR A 312 -21.26 -22.36 -20.45
N LEU A 313 -20.34 -21.62 -21.10
CA LEU A 313 -19.54 -22.10 -22.23
C LEU A 313 -18.70 -23.31 -21.86
N ASN A 314 -18.02 -23.30 -20.72
CA ASN A 314 -17.25 -24.45 -20.24
C ASN A 314 -18.13 -25.70 -20.07
N ARG A 315 -19.37 -25.53 -19.59
CA ARG A 315 -20.32 -26.65 -19.46
C ARG A 315 -20.79 -27.16 -20.82
N LEU A 316 -21.04 -26.28 -21.79
CA LEU A 316 -21.37 -26.69 -23.16
C LEU A 316 -20.24 -27.49 -23.81
N VAL A 317 -18.99 -27.02 -23.69
CA VAL A 317 -17.80 -27.73 -24.18
C VAL A 317 -17.65 -29.09 -23.49
N ASP A 318 -17.85 -29.16 -22.18
CA ASP A 318 -17.82 -30.41 -21.42
C ASP A 318 -18.87 -31.40 -21.90
N ILE A 319 -20.10 -30.94 -22.20
CA ILE A 319 -21.16 -31.78 -22.76
C ILE A 319 -20.76 -32.29 -24.15
N ALA A 320 -20.27 -31.41 -25.03
CA ALA A 320 -19.87 -31.79 -26.38
C ALA A 320 -18.71 -32.81 -26.40
N THR A 321 -17.76 -32.68 -25.48
CA THR A 321 -16.51 -33.47 -25.49
C THR A 321 -16.57 -34.74 -24.63
N LYS A 322 -17.24 -34.72 -23.48
CA LYS A 322 -17.23 -35.83 -22.52
C LYS A 322 -18.41 -36.76 -22.72
N ARG A 323 -18.16 -38.08 -22.64
CA ARG A 323 -19.22 -39.12 -22.69
C ARG A 323 -20.05 -39.19 -21.41
N LYS A 324 -19.54 -38.63 -20.31
CA LYS A 324 -20.20 -38.59 -19.00
C LYS A 324 -20.12 -37.18 -18.42
N SER A 325 -21.18 -36.74 -17.76
CA SER A 325 -21.22 -35.47 -17.03
C SER A 325 -20.34 -35.52 -15.78
N SER A 326 -20.14 -34.37 -15.13
CA SER A 326 -19.48 -34.30 -13.81
C SER A 326 -20.23 -35.03 -12.69
N SER A 327 -21.50 -35.39 -12.90
CA SER A 327 -22.30 -36.25 -12.01
C SER A 327 -22.27 -37.74 -12.39
N GLY A 328 -21.49 -38.11 -13.42
CA GLY A 328 -21.34 -39.50 -13.87
C GLY A 328 -22.40 -40.00 -14.86
N SER A 329 -23.43 -39.21 -15.14
CA SER A 329 -24.50 -39.53 -16.09
C SER A 329 -23.98 -39.56 -17.52
N VAL A 330 -24.40 -40.55 -18.32
CA VAL A 330 -24.03 -40.62 -19.75
C VAL A 330 -24.64 -39.46 -20.50
N VAL A 331 -23.83 -38.74 -21.28
CA VAL A 331 -24.29 -37.64 -22.13
C VAL A 331 -24.79 -38.20 -23.47
N PRO A 332 -26.07 -38.02 -23.82
CA PRO A 332 -26.65 -38.53 -25.07
C PRO A 332 -25.82 -38.15 -26.30
N VAL A 333 -25.60 -39.12 -27.20
CA VAL A 333 -24.78 -38.93 -28.40
C VAL A 333 -25.31 -37.77 -29.26
N LEU A 334 -26.63 -37.69 -29.45
CA LEU A 334 -27.29 -36.66 -30.24
C LEU A 334 -26.95 -35.24 -29.77
N LEU A 335 -26.92 -35.00 -28.46
CA LEU A 335 -26.57 -33.70 -27.90
C LEU A 335 -25.09 -33.35 -28.16
N ARG A 336 -24.21 -34.35 -28.14
CA ARG A 336 -22.77 -34.16 -28.40
C ARG A 336 -22.49 -33.85 -29.86
N THR A 337 -23.24 -34.47 -30.77
CA THR A 337 -23.12 -34.22 -32.22
C THR A 337 -23.66 -32.83 -32.57
N ASN A 338 -24.88 -32.49 -32.11
CA ASN A 338 -25.51 -31.19 -32.38
C ASN A 338 -24.69 -29.98 -31.88
N LEU A 339 -23.94 -30.15 -30.80
CA LEU A 339 -23.08 -29.09 -30.25
C LEU A 339 -21.74 -28.96 -30.99
N LYS A 340 -21.28 -30.01 -31.69
CA LYS A 340 -20.05 -29.99 -32.51
C LYS A 340 -20.28 -29.51 -33.94
N GLU A 341 -21.48 -29.70 -34.46
CA GLU A 341 -21.86 -29.26 -35.81
C GLU A 341 -22.17 -27.76 -35.90
N LYS A 342 -22.21 -27.07 -34.75
CA LYS A 342 -22.48 -25.62 -34.65
C LYS A 342 -21.23 -24.76 -34.48
N ASP A 343 -20.03 -25.35 -34.60
CA ASP A 343 -18.74 -24.64 -34.60
C ASP A 343 -18.39 -24.09 -35.99
#